data_AF-A0A6P0M4W0-F1
#
_entry.id   AF-A0A6P0M4W0-F1
#
_cell.length_a   1.000
_cell.length_b   1.000
_cell.length_c   1.000
_cell.angle_alpha   90.00
_cell.angle_beta   90.00
_cell.angle_gamma   90.00
#
_symmetry.space_group_name_H-M   'P 1'
#
loop_
_entity.id
_entity.type
_entity.pdbx_description
1 polymer ?
#
loop_
_entity_poly.entity_id
_entity_poly.type
_entity_poly.pdbx_seq_one_letter_code
_entity_poly.pdbx_strand_id
1 'polypeptide(L)'
;MRVFVLNKNRQPLDPCKPVRARILLSSGKAKVYRRYPFTIILTEEIKQPITHKHQLKIDPGTKTSGLAIIQGKRVIWGAELTHRGFQIRDSLTSRRQLRRSRRNRKTRYRKPRFLNRTRPEGWLAPSLMSRVQNILTWVERLSRLCPITGISQELVRFDTQKLQNPEISGIEYQQGTLYGYELREYLLEKWNRKCAYCGTTGTQLEIEHIKPKSKGGSDRVSNLAIACHPCNQAKSNQNIELFLSKKPSILRRILSQAKRPLADAASVNTTRWKLYHDLKSTGLPVE
;
A
#
# COMPACT_ATOMS: atom_id res chain seq x y z
N MET A 1 27.05 -6.89 3.18
CA MET A 1 26.29 -7.41 2.03
C MET A 1 27.12 -8.46 1.32
N ARG A 2 26.56 -9.64 1.04
CA ARG A 2 27.24 -10.71 0.28
C ARG A 2 26.98 -10.58 -1.22
N VAL A 3 27.81 -11.26 -2.00
CA VAL A 3 27.70 -11.34 -3.47
C VAL A 3 27.06 -12.67 -3.84
N PHE A 4 26.01 -12.64 -4.67
CA PHE A 4 25.39 -13.84 -5.19
C PHE A 4 26.34 -14.54 -6.17
N VAL A 5 26.36 -15.88 -6.12
CA VAL A 5 27.24 -16.70 -6.95
C VAL A 5 26.40 -17.72 -7.67
N LEU A 6 26.57 -17.80 -8.99
CA LEU A 6 25.96 -18.83 -9.82
C LEU A 6 27.04 -19.79 -10.31
N ASN A 7 26.69 -21.07 -10.39
CA ASN A 7 27.48 -22.07 -11.10
C ASN A 7 27.46 -21.79 -12.61
N LYS A 8 28.34 -22.44 -13.39
CA LYS A 8 28.38 -22.33 -14.85
C LYS A 8 27.02 -22.58 -15.51
N ASN A 9 26.26 -23.54 -14.97
CA ASN A 9 24.92 -23.91 -15.43
C ASN A 9 23.79 -23.02 -14.87
N ARG A 10 24.12 -21.87 -14.26
CA ARG A 10 23.19 -20.93 -13.61
C ARG A 10 22.46 -21.48 -12.39
N GLN A 11 22.89 -22.62 -11.85
CA GLN A 11 22.43 -23.10 -10.56
C GLN A 11 22.90 -22.15 -9.44
N PRO A 12 22.02 -21.72 -8.52
CA PRO A 12 22.40 -20.83 -7.45
C PRO A 12 23.29 -21.53 -6.43
N LEU A 13 24.36 -20.84 -6.03
CA LEU A 13 25.29 -21.27 -4.98
C LEU A 13 25.19 -20.35 -3.76
N ASP A 14 25.84 -20.74 -2.67
CA ASP A 14 25.94 -19.93 -1.47
C ASP A 14 26.58 -18.55 -1.75
N PRO A 15 25.95 -17.44 -1.32
CA PRO A 15 26.52 -16.12 -1.47
C PRO A 15 27.85 -15.97 -0.72
N CYS A 16 28.84 -15.37 -1.38
CA CYS A 16 30.19 -15.23 -0.84
C CYS A 16 30.49 -13.82 -0.32
N LYS A 17 31.59 -13.69 0.44
CA LYS A 17 32.08 -12.37 0.88
C LYS A 17 32.58 -11.57 -0.35
N PRO A 18 32.42 -10.24 -0.39
CA PRO A 18 32.92 -9.41 -1.49
C PRO A 18 34.41 -9.61 -1.82
N VAL A 19 35.24 -9.86 -0.80
CA VAL A 19 36.67 -10.15 -0.97
C VAL A 19 36.87 -11.39 -1.85
N ARG A 20 36.15 -12.48 -1.58
CA ARG A 20 36.21 -13.71 -2.38
C ARG A 20 35.70 -13.47 -3.81
N ALA A 21 34.62 -12.71 -3.97
CA ALA A 21 34.12 -12.34 -5.29
C ALA A 21 35.16 -11.55 -6.10
N ARG A 22 35.88 -10.61 -5.48
CA ARG A 22 36.95 -9.85 -6.13
C ARG A 22 38.10 -10.74 -6.59
N ILE A 23 38.56 -11.67 -5.73
CA ILE A 23 39.61 -12.63 -6.07
C ILE A 23 39.19 -13.49 -7.27
N LEU A 24 37.97 -14.01 -7.26
CA LEU A 24 37.45 -14.83 -8.38
C LEU A 24 37.37 -14.05 -9.69
N LEU A 25 37.02 -12.76 -9.63
CA LEU A 25 36.99 -11.89 -10.81
C LEU A 25 38.39 -11.55 -11.30
N SER A 26 39.32 -11.17 -10.42
CA SER A 26 40.70 -10.82 -10.80
C SER A 26 41.48 -12.02 -11.32
N SER A 27 41.18 -13.23 -10.82
CA SER A 27 41.80 -14.47 -11.29
C SER A 27 41.12 -15.07 -12.53
N GLY A 28 40.13 -14.40 -13.13
CA GLY A 28 39.40 -14.89 -14.31
C GLY A 28 38.50 -16.11 -14.08
N LYS A 29 38.29 -16.54 -12.82
CA LYS A 29 37.49 -17.73 -12.44
C LYS A 29 35.99 -17.45 -12.34
N ALA A 30 35.60 -16.18 -12.42
CA ALA A 30 34.21 -15.75 -12.48
C ALA A 30 34.06 -14.55 -13.40
N LYS A 31 32.83 -14.34 -13.89
CA LYS A 31 32.43 -13.17 -14.66
C LYS A 31 31.25 -12.47 -13.98
N VAL A 32 31.12 -11.16 -14.19
CA VAL A 32 29.94 -10.43 -13.71
C VAL A 32 28.72 -10.87 -14.51
N TYR A 33 27.72 -11.42 -13.82
CA TYR A 33 26.46 -11.83 -14.43
C TYR A 33 25.42 -10.70 -14.40
N ARG A 34 25.32 -10.01 -13.27
CA ARG A 34 24.37 -8.91 -13.06
C ARG A 34 24.91 -7.91 -12.06
N ARG A 35 24.65 -6.61 -12.30
CA ARG A 35 25.08 -5.53 -11.40
C ARG A 35 24.19 -5.35 -10.17
N TYR A 36 22.88 -5.57 -10.29
CA TYR A 36 21.95 -5.47 -9.15
C TYR A 36 20.86 -6.56 -9.15
N PRO A 37 20.72 -7.34 -8.06
CA PRO A 37 21.73 -7.45 -7.00
C PRO A 37 23.04 -8.00 -7.59
N PHE A 38 24.18 -7.57 -7.04
CA PHE A 38 25.49 -7.90 -7.61
C PHE A 38 25.71 -9.41 -7.58
N THR A 39 25.88 -9.99 -8.76
CA THR A 39 25.93 -11.44 -8.97
C THR A 39 27.08 -11.78 -9.90
N ILE A 40 27.87 -12.77 -9.53
CA ILE A 40 28.92 -13.35 -10.36
C ILE A 40 28.52 -14.76 -10.79
N ILE A 41 29.02 -15.20 -11.94
CA ILE A 41 28.89 -16.56 -12.44
C ILE A 41 30.28 -17.18 -12.60
N LEU A 42 30.45 -18.42 -12.13
CA LEU A 42 31.71 -19.16 -12.27
C LEU A 42 31.95 -19.58 -13.72
N THR A 43 33.20 -19.56 -14.15
CA THR A 43 33.60 -20.02 -15.50
C THR A 43 33.70 -21.54 -15.58
N GLU A 44 34.04 -22.17 -14.46
CA GLU A 44 34.12 -23.62 -14.28
C GLU A 44 32.90 -24.14 -13.53
N GLU A 45 32.52 -25.38 -13.85
CA GLU A 45 31.37 -26.04 -13.25
C GLU A 45 31.76 -26.76 -11.97
N ILE A 46 31.00 -26.51 -10.91
CA ILE A 46 31.07 -27.29 -9.67
C ILE A 46 30.05 -28.42 -9.76
N LYS A 47 30.51 -29.67 -9.85
CA LYS A 47 29.63 -30.85 -10.04
C LYS A 47 28.77 -31.19 -8.81
N GLN A 48 29.29 -31.01 -7.60
CA GLN A 48 28.59 -31.29 -6.35
C GLN A 48 28.66 -30.08 -5.41
N PRO A 49 27.84 -29.05 -5.66
CA PRO A 49 27.86 -27.85 -4.84
C PRO A 49 27.21 -28.11 -3.48
N ILE A 50 27.97 -27.92 -2.41
CA ILE A 50 27.43 -27.88 -1.05
C ILE A 50 26.79 -26.51 -0.84
N THR A 51 25.48 -26.49 -0.59
CA THR A 51 24.72 -25.28 -0.27
C THR A 51 24.10 -25.40 1.11
N HIS A 52 23.89 -24.26 1.75
CA HIS A 52 23.29 -24.19 3.07
C HIS A 52 21.87 -23.64 2.99
N LYS A 53 21.09 -23.84 4.06
CA LYS A 53 19.73 -23.33 4.17
C LYS A 53 19.72 -21.80 4.24
N HIS A 54 18.98 -21.18 3.31
CA HIS A 54 18.73 -19.74 3.31
C HIS A 54 17.23 -19.48 3.45
N GLN A 55 16.88 -18.57 4.34
CA GLN A 55 15.49 -18.17 4.57
C GLN A 55 15.27 -16.76 4.00
N LEU A 56 14.18 -16.57 3.25
CA LEU A 56 13.76 -15.26 2.79
C LEU A 56 12.72 -14.68 3.75
N LYS A 57 13.07 -13.60 4.45
CA LYS A 57 12.15 -12.83 5.27
C LYS A 57 11.50 -11.71 4.46
N ILE A 58 10.18 -11.59 4.57
CA ILE A 58 9.37 -10.59 3.89
C ILE A 58 8.57 -9.82 4.94
N ASP A 59 8.74 -8.50 4.93
CA ASP A 59 7.93 -7.54 5.70
C ASP A 59 7.04 -6.73 4.74
N PRO A 60 5.75 -7.10 4.59
CA PRO A 60 4.86 -6.44 3.65
C PRO A 60 4.32 -5.08 4.16
N GLY A 61 4.88 -3.99 3.65
CA GLY A 61 4.30 -2.66 3.82
C GLY A 61 3.54 -2.12 2.61
N THR A 62 2.98 -0.91 2.77
CA THR A 62 2.04 -0.31 1.80
C THR A 62 2.72 0.51 0.71
N LYS A 63 3.80 1.20 1.10
CA LYS A 63 4.68 1.99 0.25
C LYS A 63 5.96 1.24 -0.07
N THR A 64 6.52 0.56 0.92
CA THR A 64 7.74 -0.24 0.80
C THR A 64 7.51 -1.60 1.44
N SER A 65 8.15 -2.65 0.91
CA SER A 65 8.25 -3.95 1.58
C SER A 65 9.71 -4.25 1.85
N GLY A 66 10.02 -4.69 3.07
CA GLY A 66 11.35 -5.20 3.41
C GLY A 66 11.53 -6.61 2.87
N LEU A 67 12.69 -6.88 2.27
CA LEU A 67 13.12 -8.22 1.87
C LEU A 67 14.50 -8.48 2.46
N ALA A 68 14.70 -9.63 3.09
CA ALA A 68 16.00 -10.02 3.63
C ALA A 68 16.25 -11.52 3.46
N ILE A 69 17.44 -11.88 3.01
CA ILE A 69 17.90 -13.28 2.99
C ILE A 69 18.79 -13.49 4.21
N ILE A 70 18.47 -14.50 5.00
CA ILE A 70 19.24 -14.89 6.17
C ILE A 70 19.79 -16.32 6.05
N GLN A 71 20.91 -16.56 6.71
CA GLN A 71 21.54 -17.87 6.86
C GLN A 71 21.87 -18.03 8.35
N GLY A 72 21.10 -18.86 9.07
CA GLY A 72 21.15 -18.91 10.54
C GLY A 72 20.91 -17.53 11.16
N LYS A 73 21.85 -17.02 11.94
CA LYS A 73 21.78 -15.69 12.59
C LYS A 73 22.33 -14.54 11.74
N ARG A 74 22.75 -14.79 10.49
CA ARG A 74 23.43 -13.79 9.64
C ARG A 74 22.53 -13.29 8.53
N VAL A 75 22.50 -11.97 8.34
CA VAL A 75 21.87 -11.34 7.18
C VAL A 75 22.84 -11.36 6.00
N ILE A 76 22.41 -11.99 4.90
CA ILE A 76 23.21 -12.18 3.69
C ILE A 76 22.96 -11.03 2.72
N TRP A 77 21.69 -10.67 2.55
CA TRP A 77 21.22 -9.65 1.65
C TRP A 77 19.96 -9.00 2.21
N GLY A 78 19.74 -7.73 1.92
CA GLY A 78 18.52 -7.02 2.25
C GLY A 78 18.23 -5.92 1.24
N ALA A 79 16.96 -5.62 1.03
CA ALA A 79 16.52 -4.50 0.20
C ALA A 79 15.12 -4.02 0.60
N GLU A 80 14.82 -2.78 0.22
CA GLU A 80 13.48 -2.22 0.28
C GLU A 80 12.86 -2.19 -1.12
N LEU A 81 11.72 -2.86 -1.27
CA LEU A 81 10.94 -2.87 -2.49
C LEU A 81 9.92 -1.74 -2.46
N THR A 82 10.11 -0.71 -3.29
CA THR A 82 9.15 0.40 -3.40
C THR A 82 7.96 0.03 -4.28
N HIS A 83 6.75 0.22 -3.75
CA HIS A 83 5.48 -0.07 -4.41
C HIS A 83 4.87 1.13 -5.11
N ARG A 84 4.24 0.88 -6.26
CA ARG A 84 3.51 1.89 -7.03
C ARG A 84 2.00 1.85 -6.79
N GLY A 85 1.53 1.13 -5.76
CA GLY A 85 0.10 0.92 -5.51
C GLY A 85 -0.71 2.21 -5.39
N PHE A 86 -0.16 3.24 -4.72
CA PHE A 86 -0.81 4.55 -4.62
C PHE A 86 -0.89 5.28 -5.96
N GLN A 87 0.20 5.30 -6.73
CA GLN A 87 0.21 5.88 -8.07
C GLN A 87 -0.83 5.20 -8.97
N ILE A 88 -0.88 3.85 -8.96
CA ILE A 88 -1.85 3.07 -9.74
C ILE A 88 -3.28 3.40 -9.32
N ARG A 89 -3.56 3.49 -8.02
CA ARG A 89 -4.87 3.89 -7.49
C ARG A 89 -5.26 5.27 -8.01
N ASP A 90 -4.34 6.22 -7.99
CA ASP A 90 -4.61 7.60 -8.39
C ASP A 90 -4.83 7.69 -9.90
N SER A 91 -4.05 6.96 -10.71
CA SER A 91 -4.29 6.82 -12.16
C SER A 91 -5.63 6.14 -12.47
N LEU A 92 -6.03 5.10 -11.72
CA LEU A 92 -7.35 4.47 -11.86
C LEU A 92 -8.49 5.43 -11.51
N THR A 93 -8.29 6.25 -10.46
CA THR A 93 -9.25 7.26 -10.02
C THR A 93 -9.42 8.36 -11.06
N SER A 94 -8.31 8.89 -11.60
CA SER A 94 -8.30 9.86 -12.69
C SER A 94 -9.03 9.32 -13.93
N ARG A 95 -8.67 8.10 -14.38
CA ARG A 95 -9.38 7.43 -15.50
C ARG A 95 -10.88 7.25 -15.24
N ARG A 96 -11.28 6.97 -14.00
CA ARG A 96 -12.70 6.87 -13.62
C ARG A 96 -13.39 8.24 -13.70
N GLN A 97 -12.76 9.29 -13.22
CA GLN A 97 -13.29 10.66 -13.23
C GLN A 97 -13.48 11.17 -14.67
N LEU A 98 -12.50 11.00 -15.54
CA LEU A 98 -12.60 11.38 -16.96
C LEU A 98 -13.77 10.67 -17.66
N ARG A 99 -13.91 9.35 -17.45
CA ARG A 99 -15.05 8.57 -17.98
C ARG A 99 -16.40 9.04 -17.44
N ARG A 100 -16.45 9.51 -16.19
CA ARG A 100 -17.67 10.07 -15.59
C ARG A 100 -17.99 11.44 -16.20
N SER A 101 -17.02 12.32 -16.32
CA SER A 101 -17.18 13.65 -16.93
C SER A 101 -17.63 13.55 -18.38
N ARG A 102 -17.00 12.68 -19.19
CA ARG A 102 -17.42 12.44 -20.57
C ARG A 102 -18.86 11.98 -20.64
N ARG A 103 -19.28 11.02 -19.80
CA ARG A 103 -20.68 10.57 -19.74
C ARG A 103 -21.64 11.72 -19.38
N ASN A 104 -21.31 12.52 -18.37
CA ASN A 104 -22.16 13.63 -17.98
C ASN A 104 -22.32 14.67 -19.11
N ARG A 105 -21.24 14.96 -19.85
CA ARG A 105 -21.25 15.95 -20.94
C ARG A 105 -21.87 15.44 -22.24
N LYS A 106 -21.71 14.14 -22.56
CA LYS A 106 -22.02 13.59 -23.90
C LYS A 106 -23.20 12.62 -23.93
N THR A 107 -23.71 12.18 -22.78
CA THR A 107 -24.86 11.27 -22.73
C THR A 107 -25.92 11.85 -21.80
N ARG A 108 -26.96 12.47 -22.37
CA ARG A 108 -28.15 12.90 -21.62
C ARG A 108 -28.86 11.64 -21.11
N TYR A 109 -29.13 11.58 -19.79
CA TYR A 109 -29.93 10.52 -19.15
C TYR A 109 -29.46 9.06 -19.26
N ARG A 110 -28.16 8.78 -19.41
CA ARG A 110 -27.68 7.38 -19.39
C ARG A 110 -27.66 6.80 -17.96
N LYS A 111 -28.63 5.94 -17.63
CA LYS A 111 -28.69 5.24 -16.33
C LYS A 111 -27.40 4.45 -16.02
N PRO A 112 -26.92 4.46 -14.76
CA PRO A 112 -25.77 3.66 -14.36
C PRO A 112 -26.08 2.16 -14.41
N ARG A 113 -25.25 1.39 -15.12
CA ARG A 113 -25.34 -0.08 -15.18
C ARG A 113 -24.45 -0.69 -14.10
N PHE A 114 -25.01 -0.92 -12.91
CA PHE A 114 -24.28 -1.52 -11.78
C PHE A 114 -24.04 -3.02 -11.96
N LEU A 115 -25.03 -3.74 -12.53
CA LEU A 115 -24.99 -5.18 -12.75
C LEU A 115 -23.86 -5.62 -13.71
N ASN A 116 -23.43 -4.75 -14.62
CA ASN A 116 -22.31 -5.03 -15.54
C ASN A 116 -20.93 -4.97 -14.86
N ARG A 117 -20.86 -4.72 -13.55
CA ARG A 117 -19.61 -4.66 -12.78
C ARG A 117 -19.47 -5.92 -11.96
N THR A 118 -19.24 -7.04 -12.63
CA THR A 118 -18.94 -8.31 -11.96
C THR A 118 -17.52 -8.26 -11.40
N ARG A 119 -17.36 -8.71 -10.15
CA ARG A 119 -16.07 -8.96 -9.53
C ARG A 119 -16.09 -10.43 -9.12
N PRO A 120 -15.17 -11.26 -9.63
CA PRO A 120 -15.12 -12.65 -9.23
C PRO A 120 -14.76 -12.76 -7.74
N GLU A 121 -15.02 -13.93 -7.18
CA GLU A 121 -14.59 -14.25 -5.83
C GLU A 121 -13.06 -14.12 -5.70
N GLY A 122 -12.59 -13.60 -4.57
CA GLY A 122 -11.16 -13.32 -4.35
C GLY A 122 -10.60 -12.12 -5.15
N TRP A 123 -11.43 -11.37 -5.87
CA TRP A 123 -10.97 -10.21 -6.63
C TRP A 123 -10.39 -9.12 -5.72
N LEU A 124 -9.15 -8.74 -6.00
CA LEU A 124 -8.50 -7.58 -5.41
C LEU A 124 -8.33 -6.47 -6.44
N ALA A 125 -8.35 -5.21 -5.97
CA ALA A 125 -8.13 -4.08 -6.85
C ALA A 125 -6.72 -4.12 -7.48
N PRO A 126 -6.53 -3.65 -8.73
CA PRO A 126 -5.23 -3.73 -9.41
C PRO A 126 -4.08 -3.08 -8.65
N SER A 127 -4.34 -2.01 -7.90
CA SER A 127 -3.35 -1.35 -7.04
C SER A 127 -2.88 -2.24 -5.88
N LEU A 128 -3.76 -3.10 -5.35
CA LEU A 128 -3.43 -4.07 -4.30
C LEU A 128 -2.67 -5.26 -4.90
N MET A 129 -3.18 -5.82 -6.01
CA MET A 129 -2.54 -6.94 -6.71
C MET A 129 -1.13 -6.60 -7.20
N SER A 130 -0.91 -5.38 -7.69
CA SER A 130 0.43 -4.95 -8.09
C SER A 130 1.45 -5.07 -6.94
N ARG A 131 1.05 -4.83 -5.68
CA ARG A 131 1.98 -5.01 -4.54
C ARG A 131 2.32 -6.48 -4.33
N VAL A 132 1.32 -7.35 -4.32
CA VAL A 132 1.49 -8.80 -4.19
C VAL A 132 2.40 -9.32 -5.30
N GLN A 133 2.11 -8.96 -6.56
CA GLN A 133 2.89 -9.36 -7.72
C GLN A 133 4.33 -8.84 -7.70
N ASN A 134 4.56 -7.62 -7.23
CA ASN A 134 5.92 -7.08 -7.08
C ASN A 134 6.75 -7.94 -6.11
N ILE A 135 6.16 -8.34 -4.97
CA ILE A 135 6.83 -9.20 -3.99
C ILE A 135 7.12 -10.57 -4.60
N LEU A 136 6.12 -11.22 -5.19
CA LEU A 136 6.28 -12.53 -5.83
C LEU A 136 7.36 -12.52 -6.92
N THR A 137 7.39 -11.48 -7.75
CA THR A 137 8.43 -11.29 -8.78
C THR A 137 9.83 -11.26 -8.16
N TRP A 138 9.99 -10.60 -7.01
CA TRP A 138 11.28 -10.56 -6.32
C TRP A 138 11.62 -11.86 -5.61
N VAL A 139 10.64 -12.55 -5.03
CA VAL A 139 10.83 -13.90 -4.47
C VAL A 139 11.38 -14.82 -5.55
N GLU A 140 10.73 -14.88 -6.70
CA GLU A 140 11.17 -15.70 -7.83
C GLU A 140 12.58 -15.31 -8.31
N ARG A 141 12.85 -14.00 -8.44
CA ARG A 141 14.18 -13.52 -8.84
C ARG A 141 15.26 -13.89 -7.83
N LEU A 142 14.99 -13.82 -6.54
CA LEU A 142 15.95 -14.16 -5.49
C LEU A 142 16.17 -15.67 -5.40
N SER A 143 15.13 -16.48 -5.58
CA SER A 143 15.25 -17.95 -5.64
C SER A 143 16.13 -18.43 -6.80
N ARG A 144 16.20 -17.66 -7.90
CA ARG A 144 17.14 -17.94 -9.01
C ARG A 144 18.59 -17.54 -8.71
N LEU A 145 18.84 -16.76 -7.65
CA LEU A 145 20.16 -16.22 -7.31
C LEU A 145 20.75 -16.79 -6.02
N CYS A 146 19.92 -17.36 -5.17
CA CYS A 146 20.28 -17.91 -3.87
C CYS A 146 19.49 -19.20 -3.63
N PRO A 147 20.10 -20.25 -3.05
CA PRO A 147 19.39 -21.48 -2.70
C PRO A 147 18.48 -21.25 -1.49
N ILE A 148 17.31 -20.65 -1.72
CA ILE A 148 16.30 -20.36 -0.70
C ILE A 148 15.54 -21.64 -0.39
N THR A 149 15.47 -22.00 0.88
CA THR A 149 14.83 -23.22 1.37
C THR A 149 13.50 -22.95 2.09
N GLY A 150 13.19 -21.70 2.38
CA GLY A 150 11.94 -21.30 3.04
C GLY A 150 11.72 -19.80 3.01
N ILE A 151 10.47 -19.40 3.26
CA ILE A 151 10.03 -18.01 3.31
C ILE A 151 9.40 -17.76 4.69
N SER A 152 9.80 -16.69 5.37
CA SER A 152 9.10 -16.20 6.56
C SER A 152 8.39 -14.89 6.21
N GLN A 153 7.08 -14.85 6.33
CA GLN A 153 6.27 -13.67 6.05
C GLN A 153 5.66 -13.12 7.33
N GLU A 154 5.89 -11.83 7.61
CA GLU A 154 5.16 -11.20 8.71
C GLU A 154 3.67 -11.01 8.37
N LEU A 155 2.79 -11.65 9.15
CA LEU A 155 1.34 -11.56 8.99
C LEU A 155 0.75 -10.41 9.82
N VAL A 156 1.14 -9.18 9.49
CA VAL A 156 0.70 -7.97 10.22
C VAL A 156 -0.83 -7.81 10.16
N ARG A 157 -1.48 -7.81 11.33
CA ARG A 157 -2.92 -7.49 11.48
C ARG A 157 -3.06 -6.13 12.15
N PHE A 158 -3.54 -5.15 11.43
CA PHE A 158 -3.91 -3.86 12.02
C PHE A 158 -5.37 -3.86 12.44
N ASP A 159 -5.66 -3.73 13.72
CA ASP A 159 -7.03 -3.41 14.15
C ASP A 159 -7.29 -1.92 13.92
N THR A 160 -7.99 -1.60 12.83
CA THR A 160 -8.24 -0.21 12.46
C THR A 160 -9.18 0.51 13.41
N GLN A 161 -10.05 -0.21 14.15
CA GLN A 161 -10.93 0.41 15.14
C GLN A 161 -10.15 0.72 16.41
N LYS A 162 -9.38 -0.26 16.91
CA LYS A 162 -8.52 -0.09 18.09
C LYS A 162 -7.43 0.98 17.89
N LEU A 163 -6.91 1.12 16.66
CA LEU A 163 -5.99 2.20 16.29
C LEU A 163 -6.63 3.61 16.40
N GLN A 164 -7.95 3.73 16.26
CA GLN A 164 -8.66 5.00 16.36
C GLN A 164 -9.27 5.26 17.73
N ASN A 165 -9.63 4.20 18.46
CA ASN A 165 -10.12 4.22 19.82
C ASN A 165 -9.47 3.06 20.60
N PRO A 166 -8.37 3.28 21.34
CA PRO A 166 -7.66 2.21 22.04
C PRO A 166 -8.50 1.46 23.07
N GLU A 167 -9.51 2.12 23.64
CA GLU A 167 -10.36 1.58 24.70
C GLU A 167 -11.57 0.80 24.18
N ILE A 168 -11.75 0.71 22.85
CA ILE A 168 -12.90 0.03 22.26
C ILE A 168 -13.00 -1.44 22.70
N SER A 169 -14.19 -1.84 23.15
CA SER A 169 -14.40 -3.20 23.68
C SER A 169 -15.81 -3.75 23.39
N GLY A 170 -15.94 -5.08 23.38
CA GLY A 170 -17.22 -5.78 23.30
C GLY A 170 -18.12 -5.33 22.14
N ILE A 171 -19.33 -4.88 22.49
CA ILE A 171 -20.39 -4.50 21.54
C ILE A 171 -20.05 -3.26 20.71
N GLU A 172 -19.12 -2.43 21.19
CA GLU A 172 -18.72 -1.19 20.51
C GLU A 172 -18.05 -1.47 19.15
N TYR A 173 -17.44 -2.64 18.97
CA TYR A 173 -16.90 -3.06 17.66
C TYR A 173 -17.98 -3.19 16.58
N GLN A 174 -19.21 -3.47 16.99
CA GLN A 174 -20.38 -3.62 16.13
C GLN A 174 -21.06 -2.27 15.87
N GLN A 175 -20.88 -1.31 16.79
CA GLN A 175 -21.45 0.03 16.72
C GLN A 175 -20.44 1.00 16.09
N GLY A 176 -20.42 1.04 14.77
CA GLY A 176 -19.58 1.99 14.03
C GLY A 176 -19.96 3.46 14.29
N THR A 177 -19.14 4.40 13.82
CA THR A 177 -19.32 5.85 14.04
C THR A 177 -20.69 6.42 13.62
N LEU A 178 -21.39 5.75 12.70
CA LEU A 178 -22.72 6.16 12.21
C LEU A 178 -23.85 5.26 12.77
N TYR A 179 -23.57 4.40 13.75
CA TYR A 179 -24.60 3.56 14.35
C TYR A 179 -25.69 4.45 14.96
N GLY A 180 -26.94 4.27 14.53
CA GLY A 180 -28.07 5.11 14.94
C GLY A 180 -28.16 6.49 14.27
N TYR A 181 -27.26 6.82 13.33
CA TYR A 181 -27.25 8.11 12.63
C TYR A 181 -27.23 7.98 11.11
N GLU A 182 -28.03 8.81 10.45
CA GLU A 182 -27.81 9.15 9.05
C GLU A 182 -26.55 9.99 8.89
N LEU A 183 -25.79 9.79 7.81
CA LEU A 183 -24.51 10.49 7.58
C LEU A 183 -24.64 12.02 7.69
N ARG A 184 -25.74 12.56 7.13
CA ARG A 184 -25.99 14.00 7.14
C ARG A 184 -26.26 14.51 8.56
N GLU A 185 -27.11 13.82 9.33
CA GLU A 185 -27.42 14.21 10.70
C GLU A 185 -26.22 14.11 11.62
N TYR A 186 -25.41 13.05 11.48
CA TYR A 186 -24.14 12.93 12.19
C TYR A 186 -23.22 14.14 11.91
N LEU A 187 -23.10 14.55 10.64
CA LEU A 187 -22.28 15.70 10.27
C LEU A 187 -22.87 17.02 10.78
N LEU A 188 -24.20 17.18 10.73
CA LEU A 188 -24.88 18.34 11.31
C LEU A 188 -24.58 18.47 12.80
N GLU A 189 -24.68 17.38 13.55
CA GLU A 189 -24.41 17.36 14.99
C GLU A 189 -22.93 17.62 15.29
N LYS A 190 -22.03 16.89 14.62
CA LYS A 190 -20.56 17.02 14.78
C LYS A 190 -20.07 18.46 14.64
N TRP A 191 -20.69 19.23 13.75
CA TRP A 191 -20.30 20.59 13.42
C TRP A 191 -21.24 21.64 14.02
N ASN A 192 -22.04 21.27 15.04
CA ASN A 192 -22.97 22.14 15.76
C ASN A 192 -23.93 22.91 14.85
N ARG A 193 -24.35 22.27 13.75
CA ARG A 193 -25.22 22.83 12.70
C ARG A 193 -24.75 24.19 12.18
N LYS A 194 -23.44 24.41 12.18
CA LYS A 194 -22.75 25.64 11.74
C LYS A 194 -21.84 25.34 10.56
N CYS A 195 -21.69 26.30 9.65
CA CYS A 195 -20.68 26.20 8.60
C CYS A 195 -19.29 25.99 9.23
N ALA A 196 -18.58 24.94 8.82
CA ALA A 196 -17.27 24.59 9.34
C ALA A 196 -16.23 25.71 9.20
N TYR A 197 -16.40 26.60 8.21
CA TYR A 197 -15.43 27.65 7.88
C TYR A 197 -15.82 29.03 8.42
N CYS A 198 -17.04 29.49 8.18
CA CYS A 198 -17.49 30.84 8.57
C CYS A 198 -18.34 30.87 9.84
N GLY A 199 -18.82 29.73 10.33
CA GLY A 199 -19.63 29.65 11.55
C GLY A 199 -21.10 30.05 11.39
N THR A 200 -21.53 30.48 10.20
CA THR A 200 -22.92 30.85 9.90
C THR A 200 -23.90 29.71 10.23
N THR A 201 -25.03 30.08 10.83
CA THR A 201 -26.21 29.25 11.13
C THR A 201 -27.39 29.64 10.23
N GLY A 202 -28.46 28.83 10.22
CA GLY A 202 -29.72 29.20 9.56
C GLY A 202 -29.70 29.18 8.02
N THR A 203 -28.59 28.76 7.41
CA THR A 203 -28.47 28.61 5.95
C THR A 203 -28.46 27.15 5.55
N GLN A 204 -28.80 26.84 4.30
CA GLN A 204 -28.62 25.50 3.76
C GLN A 204 -27.14 25.11 3.78
N LEU A 205 -26.83 24.01 4.49
CA LEU A 205 -25.50 23.45 4.59
C LEU A 205 -25.32 22.24 3.68
N GLU A 206 -24.20 22.22 2.98
CA GLU A 206 -23.79 21.19 2.04
C GLU A 206 -22.72 20.30 2.68
N ILE A 207 -22.72 19.02 2.33
CA ILE A 207 -21.65 18.11 2.74
C ILE A 207 -20.44 18.38 1.84
N GLU A 208 -19.30 18.65 2.46
CA GLU A 208 -18.07 18.99 1.78
C GLU A 208 -16.91 18.10 2.20
N HIS A 209 -15.99 17.83 1.28
CA HIS A 209 -14.72 17.18 1.60
C HIS A 209 -13.66 18.18 2.08
N ILE A 210 -13.16 17.98 3.30
CA ILE A 210 -12.03 18.71 3.89
C ILE A 210 -10.81 18.63 2.96
N LYS A 211 -10.34 17.41 2.66
CA LYS A 211 -9.43 17.14 1.54
C LYS A 211 -10.28 16.90 0.29
N PRO A 212 -10.15 17.71 -0.77
CA PRO A 212 -10.97 17.57 -1.98
C PRO A 212 -10.89 16.18 -2.61
N LYS A 213 -12.01 15.68 -3.13
CA LYS A 213 -12.09 14.39 -3.83
C LYS A 213 -11.20 14.33 -5.07
N SER A 214 -11.06 15.45 -5.79
CA SER A 214 -10.14 15.58 -6.92
C SER A 214 -8.68 15.39 -6.54
N LYS A 215 -8.31 15.67 -5.29
CA LYS A 215 -6.96 15.49 -4.72
C LYS A 215 -6.83 14.22 -3.87
N GLY A 216 -7.73 13.25 -4.06
CA GLY A 216 -7.69 11.96 -3.37
C GLY A 216 -8.27 11.96 -1.95
N GLY A 217 -9.14 12.91 -1.62
CA GLY A 217 -9.96 12.87 -0.41
C GLY A 217 -10.89 11.66 -0.36
N SER A 218 -11.07 11.08 0.83
CA SER A 218 -11.99 9.95 1.04
C SER A 218 -13.41 10.43 1.32
N ASP A 219 -14.41 9.57 1.09
CA ASP A 219 -15.79 9.81 1.52
C ASP A 219 -16.03 9.36 2.98
N ARG A 220 -14.96 9.18 3.77
CA ARG A 220 -15.09 8.87 5.20
C ARG A 220 -15.59 10.09 5.94
N VAL A 221 -16.44 9.88 6.95
CA VAL A 221 -16.95 10.90 7.87
C VAL A 221 -15.83 11.80 8.43
N SER A 222 -14.63 11.24 8.66
CA SER A 222 -13.48 12.00 9.15
C SER A 222 -12.92 13.04 8.16
N ASN A 223 -13.19 12.88 6.85
CA ASN A 223 -12.81 13.83 5.81
C ASN A 223 -14.00 14.70 5.36
N LEU A 224 -15.17 14.55 5.98
CA LEU A 224 -16.37 15.30 5.65
C LEU A 224 -16.62 16.39 6.69
N ALA A 225 -17.03 17.55 6.17
CA ALA A 225 -17.50 18.70 6.91
C ALA A 225 -18.85 19.16 6.36
N ILE A 226 -19.47 20.13 7.03
CA ILE A 226 -20.61 20.87 6.50
C ILE A 226 -20.20 22.32 6.24
N ALA A 227 -20.62 22.87 5.11
CA ALA A 227 -20.29 24.23 4.71
C ALA A 227 -21.49 24.91 4.08
N CYS A 228 -21.60 26.24 4.23
CA CYS A 228 -22.55 27.01 3.45
C CYS A 228 -22.13 27.06 1.98
N HIS A 229 -23.09 27.24 1.08
CA HIS A 229 -22.85 27.28 -0.35
C HIS A 229 -21.70 28.23 -0.78
N PRO A 230 -21.61 29.47 -0.26
CA PRO A 230 -20.50 30.37 -0.63
C PRO A 230 -19.13 29.85 -0.21
N CYS A 231 -19.01 29.26 0.99
CA CYS A 231 -17.73 28.72 1.45
C CYS A 231 -17.31 27.47 0.65
N ASN A 232 -18.27 26.56 0.38
CA ASN A 232 -18.00 25.37 -0.42
C ASN A 232 -17.56 25.73 -1.84
N GLN A 233 -18.23 26.71 -2.46
CA GLN A 233 -17.80 27.25 -3.75
C GLN A 233 -16.42 27.93 -3.70
N ALA A 234 -16.18 28.77 -2.69
CA ALA A 234 -14.91 29.48 -2.55
C ALA A 234 -13.73 28.52 -2.34
N LYS A 235 -13.90 27.46 -1.53
CA LYS A 235 -12.87 26.44 -1.35
C LYS A 235 -12.73 25.56 -2.59
N SER A 236 -13.84 25.12 -3.18
CA SER A 236 -13.84 24.26 -4.38
C SER A 236 -12.85 23.08 -4.22
N ASN A 237 -11.86 22.97 -5.10
CA ASN A 237 -10.82 21.93 -5.09
C ASN A 237 -9.50 22.35 -4.40
N GLN A 238 -9.49 23.46 -3.68
CA GLN A 238 -8.30 23.96 -2.99
C GLN A 238 -7.94 23.08 -1.79
N ASN A 239 -6.65 23.02 -1.46
CA ASN A 239 -6.22 22.41 -0.20
C ASN A 239 -6.72 23.28 0.95
N ILE A 240 -7.20 22.65 2.03
CA ILE A 240 -7.74 23.39 3.18
C ILE A 240 -6.72 24.33 3.82
N GLU A 241 -5.44 23.95 3.82
CA GLU A 241 -4.33 24.78 4.30
C GLU A 241 -4.18 26.07 3.50
N LEU A 242 -4.38 26.01 2.18
CA LEU A 242 -4.33 27.20 1.31
C LEU A 242 -5.57 28.06 1.52
N PHE A 243 -6.74 27.43 1.54
CA PHE A 243 -8.03 28.11 1.73
C PHE A 243 -8.11 28.86 3.07
N LEU A 244 -7.53 28.29 4.13
CA LEU A 244 -7.51 28.85 5.49
C LEU A 244 -6.14 29.43 5.88
N SER A 245 -5.28 29.76 4.92
CA SER A 245 -3.95 30.34 5.17
C SER A 245 -4.00 31.57 6.09
N LYS A 246 -5.03 32.41 5.94
CA LYS A 246 -5.28 33.59 6.77
C LYS A 246 -6.10 33.31 8.05
N LYS A 247 -6.52 32.06 8.29
CA LYS A 247 -7.38 31.64 9.43
C LYS A 247 -6.83 30.38 10.12
N PRO A 248 -5.64 30.46 10.74
CA PRO A 248 -4.95 29.28 11.29
C PRO A 248 -5.67 28.64 12.49
N SER A 249 -6.46 29.41 13.24
CA SER A 249 -7.29 28.88 14.35
C SER A 249 -8.39 27.94 13.84
N ILE A 250 -9.08 28.34 12.78
CA ILE A 250 -10.12 27.53 12.13
C ILE A 250 -9.51 26.28 11.49
N LEU A 251 -8.36 26.43 10.83
CA LEU A 251 -7.63 25.30 10.25
C LEU A 251 -7.30 24.25 11.32
N ARG A 252 -6.73 24.67 12.46
CA ARG A 252 -6.42 23.77 13.58
C ARG A 252 -7.67 23.06 14.12
N ARG A 253 -8.78 23.79 14.31
CA ARG A 253 -10.06 23.21 14.76
C ARG A 253 -10.61 22.17 13.78
N ILE A 254 -10.54 22.42 12.49
CA ILE A 254 -11.03 21.47 11.48
C ILE A 254 -10.15 20.23 11.43
N LEU A 255 -8.83 20.42 11.45
CA LEU A 255 -7.88 19.31 11.39
C LEU A 255 -7.91 18.44 12.65
N SER A 256 -8.17 19.01 13.84
CA SER A 256 -8.32 18.21 15.06
C SER A 256 -9.54 17.29 15.01
N GLN A 257 -10.62 17.71 14.35
CA GLN A 257 -11.82 16.89 14.14
C GLN A 257 -11.70 15.93 12.93
N ALA A 258 -10.66 16.08 12.11
CA ALA A 258 -10.41 15.24 10.95
C ALA A 258 -9.46 14.08 11.32
N LYS A 259 -10.02 12.88 11.58
CA LYS A 259 -9.18 11.69 11.83
C LYS A 259 -8.34 11.34 10.58
N ARG A 260 -7.09 10.95 10.81
CA ARG A 260 -6.16 10.49 9.76
C ARG A 260 -6.75 9.27 9.01
N PRO A 261 -6.64 9.23 7.66
CA PRO A 261 -7.07 8.06 6.89
C PRO A 261 -6.20 6.84 7.20
N LEU A 262 -6.83 5.70 7.53
CA LEU A 262 -6.14 4.41 7.74
C LEU A 262 -6.01 3.60 6.44
N ALA A 263 -5.72 4.29 5.33
CA ALA A 263 -5.63 3.66 4.01
C ALA A 263 -4.48 2.66 3.93
N ASP A 264 -3.39 2.95 4.64
CA ASP A 264 -2.22 2.08 4.73
C ASP A 264 -2.57 0.75 5.41
N ALA A 265 -3.00 0.81 6.68
CA ALA A 265 -3.41 -0.35 7.46
C ALA A 265 -4.44 -1.23 6.73
N ALA A 266 -5.46 -0.61 6.13
CA ALA A 266 -6.46 -1.34 5.34
C ALA A 266 -5.81 -2.11 4.18
N SER A 267 -4.85 -1.50 3.49
CA SER A 267 -4.21 -2.14 2.34
C SER A 267 -3.32 -3.33 2.70
N VAL A 268 -2.61 -3.29 3.84
CA VAL A 268 -1.87 -4.45 4.36
C VAL A 268 -2.84 -5.56 4.75
N ASN A 269 -3.85 -5.24 5.56
CA ASN A 269 -4.85 -6.22 6.00
C ASN A 269 -5.52 -6.96 4.83
N THR A 270 -5.89 -6.23 3.76
CA THR A 270 -6.55 -6.82 2.59
C THR A 270 -5.63 -7.74 1.78
N THR A 271 -4.33 -7.42 1.70
CA THR A 271 -3.39 -8.17 0.84
C THR A 271 -2.71 -9.33 1.56
N ARG A 272 -2.69 -9.31 2.90
CA ARG A 272 -1.95 -10.25 3.75
C ARG A 272 -2.17 -11.72 3.39
N TRP A 273 -3.42 -12.18 3.38
CA TRP A 273 -3.74 -13.58 3.10
C TRP A 273 -3.52 -13.95 1.64
N LYS A 274 -3.83 -13.03 0.71
CA LYS A 274 -3.57 -13.27 -0.71
C LYS A 274 -2.07 -13.47 -0.97
N LEU A 275 -1.22 -12.63 -0.37
CA LEU A 275 0.23 -12.79 -0.46
C LEU A 275 0.68 -14.12 0.15
N TYR A 276 0.18 -14.49 1.33
CA TYR A 276 0.51 -15.77 1.97
C TYR A 276 0.18 -16.98 1.10
N HIS A 277 -1.03 -17.02 0.55
CA HIS A 277 -1.45 -18.12 -0.34
C HIS A 277 -0.63 -18.16 -1.64
N ASP A 278 -0.35 -17.01 -2.23
CA ASP A 278 0.45 -16.95 -3.45
C ASP A 278 1.92 -17.33 -3.17
N LEU A 279 2.48 -17.01 -1.99
CA LEU A 279 3.81 -17.48 -1.59
C LEU A 279 3.84 -19.00 -1.40
N LYS A 280 2.79 -19.60 -0.83
CA LYS A 280 2.69 -21.07 -0.72
C LYS A 280 2.72 -21.77 -2.08
N SER A 281 2.18 -21.16 -3.13
CA SER A 281 2.24 -21.72 -4.49
C SER A 281 3.65 -21.79 -5.09
N THR A 282 4.66 -21.18 -4.46
CA THR A 282 6.06 -21.30 -4.90
C THR A 282 6.69 -22.66 -4.57
N GLY A 283 6.01 -23.50 -3.77
CA GLY A 283 6.52 -24.80 -3.32
C GLY A 283 7.53 -24.70 -2.16
N LEU A 284 7.89 -23.49 -1.73
CA LEU A 284 8.72 -23.27 -0.54
C LEU A 284 7.85 -23.29 0.72
N PRO A 285 8.34 -23.86 1.84
CA PRO A 285 7.71 -23.70 3.15
C PRO A 285 7.55 -22.21 3.49
N VAL A 286 6.32 -21.82 3.88
CA VAL A 286 5.99 -20.46 4.29
C VAL A 286 5.52 -20.48 5.74
N GLU A 287 6.25 -19.77 6.60
CA GLU A 287 5.91 -19.51 8.01
C GLU A 287 5.53 -18.05 8.26
#